data_AF-A0A6A6EDH4-F1
#
_entry.id   AF-A0A6A6EDH4-F1
#
_cell.length_a   1.000
_cell.length_b   1.000
_cell.length_c   1.000
_cell.angle_alpha   90.00
_cell.angle_beta   90.00
_cell.angle_gamma   90.00
#
_symmetry.space_group_name_H-M   'P 1'
#
loop_
_entity.id
_entity.type
_entity.pdbx_description
1 polymer ?
#
loop_
_entity_poly.entity_id
_entity_poly.type
_entity_poly.pdbx_seq_one_letter_code
_entity_poly.pdbx_strand_id
1 'polypeptide(L)'
;MTSSPPLSPKLFARDLAAYSDAELNRYLEESGRVVEVEDPENLPEDFIQRLRDRAHLPTDKEAPPQEEPYPEGLFATDSSPSTLPPTPDEERYRKDLQGQTEAYYTLVNNGGQPSHPLSLLEDIAKDLGEYCEILSFWQDRDKPEDWKVFMRQLSRWEDFRRLQKFARGQIIVLGQYKTWESFVGRQQHTTGEQGRFPIYVRAVKDRLKKHGFTRTFQLDEDPARQDKLTTWIEYLGYEYWWYDQYALSKR
;
A
#
# COMPACT_ATOMS: atom_id res chain seq x y z
N MET A 1 -18.58 -4.23 21.20
CA MET A 1 -17.18 -4.13 21.65
C MET A 1 -16.31 -4.69 20.53
N THR A 2 -15.82 -3.84 19.65
CA THR A 2 -14.98 -4.24 18.52
C THR A 2 -13.54 -4.38 19.01
N SER A 3 -13.08 -5.63 19.06
CA SER A 3 -11.68 -5.96 19.37
C SER A 3 -10.81 -5.53 18.20
N SER A 4 -9.94 -4.54 18.42
CA SER A 4 -8.82 -4.26 17.53
C SER A 4 -7.95 -5.52 17.37
N PRO A 5 -7.31 -5.74 16.21
CA PRO A 5 -6.35 -6.83 16.06
C PRO A 5 -5.16 -6.62 17.01
N PRO A 6 -4.52 -7.69 17.51
CA PRO A 6 -3.40 -7.57 18.43
C PRO A 6 -2.25 -6.86 17.73
N LEU A 7 -1.86 -5.70 18.26
CA LEU A 7 -0.59 -5.07 17.98
C LEU A 7 0.50 -6.11 18.24
N SER A 8 1.21 -6.52 17.19
CA SER A 8 2.42 -7.33 17.34
C SER A 8 3.34 -6.62 18.36
N PRO A 9 3.82 -7.33 19.40
CA PRO A 9 4.68 -6.72 20.40
C PRO A 9 5.92 -6.17 19.70
N LYS A 10 6.23 -4.88 19.93
CA LYS A 10 7.47 -4.26 19.45
C LYS A 10 8.64 -4.98 20.10
N LEU A 11 9.54 -5.51 19.28
CA LEU A 11 10.69 -6.28 19.75
C LEU A 11 11.96 -5.43 19.63
N PHE A 12 12.88 -5.58 20.60
CA PHE A 12 14.21 -5.02 20.48
C PHE A 12 15.07 -5.90 19.56
N ALA A 13 16.06 -5.29 18.90
CA ALA A 13 16.99 -5.92 17.96
C ALA A 13 17.71 -7.12 18.58
N ARG A 14 18.10 -7.03 19.87
CA ARG A 14 18.72 -8.13 20.61
C ARG A 14 17.81 -9.35 20.78
N ASP A 15 16.52 -9.12 20.98
CA ASP A 15 15.55 -10.18 21.24
C ASP A 15 15.20 -10.88 19.93
N LEU A 16 15.12 -10.12 18.84
CA LEU A 16 14.97 -10.66 17.48
C LEU A 16 16.20 -11.43 17.00
N ALA A 17 17.41 -10.91 17.26
CA ALA A 17 18.65 -11.57 16.88
C ALA A 17 18.85 -12.92 17.57
N ALA A 18 18.26 -13.10 18.76
CA ALA A 18 18.30 -14.34 19.52
C ALA A 18 17.38 -15.45 18.97
N TYR A 19 16.49 -15.13 18.02
CA TYR A 19 15.59 -16.13 17.45
C TYR A 19 16.36 -17.20 16.67
N SER A 20 16.03 -18.46 16.96
CA SER A 20 16.44 -19.58 16.11
C SER A 20 15.81 -19.48 14.73
N ASP A 21 16.36 -20.21 13.76
CA ASP A 21 15.85 -20.18 12.39
C ASP A 21 14.36 -20.60 12.28
N ALA A 22 13.92 -21.51 13.15
CA ALA A 22 12.54 -21.99 13.20
C ALA A 22 11.56 -20.97 13.83
N GLU A 23 12.00 -20.30 14.90
CA GLU A 23 11.21 -19.24 15.56
C GLU A 23 11.08 -18.02 14.65
N LEU A 24 12.16 -17.67 13.95
CA LEU A 24 12.15 -16.58 12.97
C LEU A 24 11.21 -16.88 11.80
N ASN A 25 11.19 -18.10 11.28
CA ASN A 25 10.26 -18.47 10.21
C ASN A 25 8.80 -18.38 10.67
N ARG A 26 8.48 -18.89 11.87
CA ARG A 26 7.13 -18.79 12.44
C ARG A 26 6.71 -17.34 12.66
N TYR A 27 7.60 -16.52 13.22
CA TYR A 27 7.36 -15.10 13.42
C TYR A 27 7.11 -14.39 12.08
N LEU A 28 7.88 -14.70 11.03
CA LEU A 28 7.70 -14.12 9.70
C LEU A 28 6.40 -14.59 9.01
N GLU A 29 5.96 -15.82 9.25
CA GLU A 29 4.65 -16.31 8.77
C GLU A 29 3.49 -15.57 9.46
N GLU A 30 3.58 -15.40 10.78
CA GLU A 30 2.56 -14.72 11.59
C GLU A 30 2.51 -13.21 11.34
N SER A 31 3.67 -12.57 11.12
CA SER A 31 3.80 -11.13 10.89
C SER A 31 3.68 -10.71 9.43
N GLY A 32 3.40 -11.65 8.51
CA GLY A 32 3.32 -11.35 7.08
C GLY A 32 4.64 -10.82 6.50
N ARG A 33 5.78 -11.30 7.03
CA ARG A 33 7.15 -10.90 6.69
C ARG A 33 7.49 -9.42 6.97
N VAL A 34 6.78 -8.79 7.90
CA VAL A 34 7.05 -7.44 8.40
C VAL A 34 7.66 -7.54 9.79
N VAL A 35 8.84 -6.93 10.00
CA VAL A 35 9.48 -6.88 11.33
C VAL A 35 9.53 -5.43 11.78
N GLU A 36 8.79 -5.10 12.83
CA GLU A 36 8.87 -3.81 13.52
C GLU A 36 9.85 -3.93 14.70
N VAL A 37 10.94 -3.16 14.66
CA VAL A 37 12.03 -3.20 15.65
C VAL A 37 12.13 -1.84 16.32
N GLU A 38 12.27 -1.83 17.64
CA GLU A 38 12.35 -0.58 18.41
C GLU A 38 13.71 0.12 18.27
N ASP A 39 14.80 -0.63 18.20
CA ASP A 39 16.18 -0.18 18.00
C ASP A 39 16.83 -0.80 16.75
N PRO A 40 16.35 -0.47 15.55
CA PRO A 40 16.79 -1.09 14.30
C PRO A 40 18.29 -0.89 14.01
N GLU A 41 18.93 0.13 14.59
CA GLU A 41 20.37 0.38 14.44
C GLU A 41 21.26 -0.64 15.17
N ASN A 42 20.70 -1.40 16.11
CA ASN A 42 21.42 -2.42 16.88
C ASN A 42 21.28 -3.83 16.28
N LEU A 43 20.71 -3.96 15.08
CA LEU A 43 20.56 -5.24 14.40
C LEU A 43 21.91 -5.74 13.88
N PRO A 44 22.34 -6.96 14.23
CA PRO A 44 23.57 -7.54 13.71
C PRO A 44 23.50 -7.72 12.19
N GLU A 45 24.58 -7.43 11.46
CA GLU A 45 24.64 -7.61 10.00
C GLU A 45 24.36 -9.08 9.60
N ASP A 46 24.83 -10.04 10.40
CA ASP A 46 24.54 -11.48 10.20
C ASP A 46 23.04 -11.80 10.27
N PHE A 47 22.28 -11.06 11.09
CA PHE A 47 20.84 -11.21 11.19
C PHE A 47 20.12 -10.59 9.98
N ILE A 48 20.58 -9.43 9.52
CA ILE A 48 20.09 -8.81 8.28
C ILE A 48 20.34 -9.75 7.09
N GLN A 49 21.50 -10.41 7.03
CA GLN A 49 21.82 -11.39 6.00
C GLN A 49 20.94 -12.64 6.10
N ARG A 50 20.70 -13.18 7.31
CA ARG A 50 19.74 -14.28 7.54
C ARG A 50 18.33 -13.96 7.06
N LEU A 51 17.89 -12.71 7.20
CA LEU A 51 16.62 -12.24 6.66
C LEU A 51 16.64 -12.14 5.14
N ARG A 52 17.75 -11.65 4.55
CA ARG A 52 17.96 -11.54 3.11
C ARG A 52 17.89 -12.91 2.42
N ASP A 53 18.57 -13.92 2.96
CA ASP A 53 18.59 -15.27 2.39
C ASP A 53 17.17 -15.88 2.33
N ARG A 54 16.33 -15.60 3.34
CA ARG A 54 14.92 -16.03 3.39
C ARG A 54 14.01 -15.28 2.43
N ALA A 55 14.33 -14.04 2.09
CA ALA A 55 13.59 -13.27 1.10
C ALA A 55 13.82 -13.78 -0.34
N HIS A 56 14.92 -14.51 -0.58
CA HIS A 56 15.29 -15.07 -1.88
C HIS A 56 14.81 -16.51 -2.12
N LEU A 57 14.16 -17.16 -1.15
CA LEU A 57 13.60 -18.49 -1.35
C LEU A 57 12.28 -18.42 -2.15
N PRO A 58 12.17 -19.09 -3.32
CA PRO A 58 10.90 -19.21 -4.02
C PRO A 58 9.92 -20.00 -3.16
N THR A 59 8.72 -19.44 -2.95
CA THR A 59 7.61 -20.15 -2.32
C THR A 59 6.94 -20.99 -3.39
N ASP A 60 7.29 -22.26 -3.48
CA ASP A 60 6.55 -23.23 -4.30
C ASP A 60 5.14 -23.40 -3.72
N LYS A 61 4.13 -22.86 -4.41
CA LYS A 61 2.73 -23.22 -4.24
C LYS A 61 2.01 -23.19 -5.58
N GLU A 62 1.92 -24.35 -6.22
CA GLU A 62 0.95 -24.67 -7.27
C GLU A 62 -0.29 -25.32 -6.63
N ALA A 63 -1.48 -24.75 -6.90
CA ALA A 63 -2.68 -25.44 -7.41
C ALA A 63 -3.97 -24.62 -7.13
N PRO A 64 -4.80 -24.32 -8.14
CA PRO A 64 -6.08 -23.63 -7.99
C PRO A 64 -7.24 -24.60 -7.71
N PRO A 65 -8.29 -24.22 -6.95
CA PRO A 65 -9.51 -25.04 -6.82
C PRO A 65 -10.34 -25.04 -8.11
N GLN A 66 -10.81 -26.24 -8.48
CA GLN A 66 -11.66 -26.51 -9.64
C GLN A 66 -13.10 -26.00 -9.43
N GLU A 67 -13.68 -25.41 -10.47
CA GLU A 67 -15.09 -25.03 -10.56
C GLU A 67 -15.95 -26.29 -10.72
N GLU A 68 -16.99 -26.45 -9.89
CA GLU A 68 -18.05 -27.44 -10.14
C GLU A 68 -19.24 -26.83 -10.89
N PRO A 69 -19.91 -27.58 -11.79
CA PRO A 69 -20.99 -27.06 -12.64
C PRO A 69 -22.35 -27.14 -11.92
N TYR A 70 -23.13 -26.04 -11.97
CA TYR A 70 -24.52 -26.01 -11.52
C TYR A 70 -25.47 -26.63 -12.56
N PRO A 71 -26.53 -27.36 -12.16
CA PRO A 71 -27.58 -27.78 -13.09
C PRO A 71 -28.71 -26.73 -13.16
N GLU A 72 -29.18 -26.51 -14.39
CA GLU A 72 -30.38 -25.76 -14.74
C GLU A 72 -31.65 -26.49 -14.28
N GLY A 73 -32.60 -25.75 -13.70
CA GLY A 73 -33.90 -26.26 -13.29
C GLY A 73 -34.95 -25.16 -13.24
N LEU A 74 -35.70 -25.04 -14.34
CA LEU A 74 -36.90 -24.22 -14.53
C LEU A 74 -37.97 -24.50 -13.46
N PHE A 75 -38.70 -23.48 -12.98
CA PHE A 75 -40.17 -23.44 -12.94
C PHE A 75 -40.67 -21.99 -12.78
N ALA A 76 -41.78 -21.67 -13.45
CA ALA A 76 -42.44 -20.37 -13.48
C ALA A 76 -43.77 -20.38 -12.72
N THR A 77 -44.30 -19.16 -12.48
CA THR A 77 -45.64 -18.76 -11.97
C THR A 77 -45.79 -18.87 -10.44
N ASP A 78 -46.22 -17.86 -9.66
CA ASP A 78 -47.27 -16.84 -9.84
C ASP A 78 -46.95 -15.48 -9.16
N SER A 79 -47.71 -14.44 -9.55
CA SER A 79 -47.55 -13.02 -9.18
C SER A 79 -48.03 -12.66 -7.76
N SER A 80 -47.20 -11.93 -7.01
CA SER A 80 -47.60 -10.96 -5.95
C SER A 80 -46.41 -10.05 -5.59
N PRO A 81 -46.64 -8.80 -5.15
CA PRO A 81 -45.60 -7.77 -5.11
C PRO A 81 -44.71 -7.98 -3.89
N SER A 82 -43.56 -8.61 -4.09
CA SER A 82 -42.55 -8.76 -3.06
C SER A 82 -41.17 -8.60 -3.70
N THR A 83 -40.40 -7.69 -3.13
CA THR A 83 -39.02 -7.33 -3.45
C THR A 83 -38.22 -8.57 -3.85
N LEU A 84 -37.86 -8.66 -5.14
CA LEU A 84 -36.98 -9.71 -5.63
C LEU A 84 -35.67 -9.69 -4.81
N PRO A 85 -35.11 -10.86 -4.43
CA PRO A 85 -33.78 -10.90 -3.86
C PRO A 85 -32.81 -10.22 -4.85
N PRO A 86 -31.86 -9.40 -4.36
CA PRO A 86 -30.94 -8.70 -5.23
C PRO A 86 -30.18 -9.70 -6.10
N THR A 87 -29.95 -9.34 -7.36
CA THR A 87 -29.16 -10.18 -8.26
C THR A 87 -27.72 -10.31 -7.70
N PRO A 88 -26.97 -11.37 -8.06
CA PRO A 88 -25.56 -11.49 -7.66
C PRO A 88 -24.72 -10.26 -8.02
N ASP A 89 -25.05 -9.59 -9.13
CA ASP A 89 -24.39 -8.35 -9.57
C ASP A 89 -24.76 -7.15 -8.70
N GLU A 90 -26.03 -7.02 -8.29
CA GLU A 90 -26.47 -6.00 -7.34
C GLU A 90 -25.83 -6.18 -5.96
N GLU A 91 -25.70 -7.43 -5.50
CA GLU A 91 -25.04 -7.73 -4.23
C GLU A 91 -23.54 -7.41 -4.28
N ARG A 92 -22.87 -7.77 -5.38
CA ARG A 92 -21.46 -7.40 -5.62
C ARG A 92 -21.29 -5.88 -5.66
N TYR A 93 -22.18 -5.17 -6.35
CA TYR A 93 -22.16 -3.71 -6.41
C TYR A 93 -22.28 -3.08 -5.02
N ARG A 94 -23.24 -3.54 -4.20
CA ARG A 94 -23.41 -3.05 -2.82
C ARG A 94 -22.17 -3.30 -1.96
N LYS A 95 -21.56 -4.48 -2.09
CA LYS A 95 -20.33 -4.83 -1.38
C LYS A 95 -19.16 -3.94 -1.80
N ASP A 96 -19.01 -3.70 -3.10
CA ASP A 96 -17.97 -2.82 -3.64
C ASP A 96 -18.16 -1.38 -3.15
N LEU A 97 -19.41 -0.87 -3.12
CA LEU A 97 -19.73 0.47 -2.62
C LEU A 97 -19.42 0.63 -1.13
N GLN A 98 -19.75 -0.39 -0.33
CA GLN A 98 -19.40 -0.42 1.07
C GLN A 98 -17.88 -0.40 1.25
N GLY A 99 -17.15 -1.24 0.51
CA GLY A 99 -15.69 -1.29 0.57
C GLY A 99 -15.05 0.05 0.20
N GLN A 100 -15.52 0.72 -0.86
CA GLN A 100 -15.03 2.05 -1.24
C GLN A 100 -15.30 3.11 -0.17
N THR A 101 -16.46 3.04 0.47
CA THR A 101 -16.83 3.92 1.58
C THR A 101 -15.91 3.71 2.78
N GLU A 102 -15.65 2.46 3.16
CA GLU A 102 -14.74 2.12 4.25
C GLU A 102 -13.30 2.56 3.93
N ALA A 103 -12.85 2.37 2.69
CA ALA A 103 -11.54 2.82 2.24
C ALA A 103 -11.39 4.34 2.31
N TYR A 104 -12.42 5.09 1.92
CA TYR A 104 -12.45 6.55 2.03
C TYR A 104 -12.25 7.00 3.48
N TYR A 105 -13.06 6.49 4.41
CA TYR A 105 -12.97 6.90 5.81
C TYR A 105 -11.63 6.47 6.43
N THR A 106 -11.14 5.29 6.09
CA THR A 106 -9.84 4.80 6.55
C THR A 106 -8.70 5.68 6.04
N LEU A 107 -8.73 6.05 4.77
CA LEU A 107 -7.75 6.95 4.17
C LEU A 107 -7.74 8.30 4.89
N VAL A 108 -8.91 8.92 5.08
CA VAL A 108 -9.04 10.21 5.79
C VAL A 108 -8.56 10.10 7.24
N ASN A 109 -8.98 9.06 7.96
CA ASN A 109 -8.58 8.84 9.36
C ASN A 109 -7.07 8.63 9.50
N ASN A 110 -6.43 8.01 8.51
CA ASN A 110 -4.98 7.83 8.45
C ASN A 110 -4.23 9.07 7.94
N GLY A 111 -4.92 10.22 7.84
CA GLY A 111 -4.34 11.49 7.41
C GLY A 111 -4.14 11.61 5.91
N GLY A 112 -4.71 10.69 5.12
CA GLY A 112 -4.77 10.72 3.67
C GLY A 112 -5.85 11.67 3.14
N GLN A 113 -5.77 12.01 1.85
CA GLN A 113 -6.62 12.98 1.16
C GLN A 113 -7.16 12.27 -0.08
N PRO A 114 -8.44 11.92 -0.07
CA PRO A 114 -9.10 11.33 -1.22
C PRO A 114 -9.10 12.28 -2.42
N SER A 115 -9.05 11.72 -3.62
CA SER A 115 -9.09 12.48 -4.88
C SER A 115 -10.37 13.29 -5.08
N HIS A 116 -11.49 12.83 -4.50
CA HIS A 116 -12.80 13.45 -4.63
C HIS A 116 -13.68 13.17 -3.39
N PRO A 117 -14.69 14.00 -3.10
CA PRO A 117 -15.63 13.77 -1.99
C PRO A 117 -16.42 12.45 -2.14
N LEU A 118 -16.70 11.80 -1.01
CA LEU A 118 -17.49 10.56 -0.97
C LEU A 118 -18.88 10.69 -1.62
N SER A 119 -19.48 11.89 -1.58
CA SER A 119 -20.79 12.14 -2.18
C SER A 119 -20.85 11.89 -3.70
N LEU A 120 -19.70 11.95 -4.38
CA LEU A 120 -19.63 11.69 -5.82
C LEU A 120 -19.47 10.21 -6.17
N LEU A 121 -19.27 9.33 -5.17
CA LEU A 121 -18.94 7.93 -5.42
C LEU A 121 -20.04 7.21 -6.20
N GLU A 122 -21.30 7.39 -5.82
CA GLU A 122 -22.42 6.76 -6.52
C GLU A 122 -22.64 7.32 -7.93
N ASP A 123 -22.33 8.60 -8.14
CA ASP A 123 -22.45 9.25 -9.45
C ASP A 123 -21.35 8.73 -10.38
N ILE A 124 -20.10 8.68 -9.90
CA ILE A 124 -18.95 8.12 -10.61
C ILE A 124 -19.14 6.63 -10.92
N ALA A 125 -19.76 5.88 -10.01
CA ALA A 125 -20.06 4.47 -10.22
C ALA A 125 -21.10 4.22 -11.31
N LYS A 126 -21.99 5.19 -11.57
CA LYS A 126 -23.01 5.14 -12.63
C LYS A 126 -22.47 5.66 -13.95
N ASP A 127 -21.71 6.75 -13.92
CA ASP A 127 -21.08 7.37 -15.08
C ASP A 127 -19.77 8.07 -14.69
N LEU A 128 -18.66 7.65 -15.29
CA LEU A 128 -17.35 8.24 -15.05
C LEU A 128 -17.24 9.67 -15.59
N GLY A 129 -18.02 10.03 -16.62
CA GLY A 129 -18.10 11.37 -17.19
C GLY A 129 -16.75 12.10 -17.29
N GLU A 130 -16.69 13.31 -16.74
CA GLU A 130 -15.49 14.16 -16.70
C GLU A 130 -14.39 13.64 -15.75
N TYR A 131 -14.71 12.69 -14.85
CA TYR A 131 -13.75 12.14 -13.90
C TYR A 131 -12.84 11.07 -14.51
N CYS A 132 -13.17 10.54 -15.69
CA CYS A 132 -12.39 9.47 -16.33
C CYS A 132 -10.89 9.80 -16.45
N GLU A 133 -10.54 11.03 -16.86
CA GLU A 133 -9.15 11.43 -17.03
C GLU A 133 -8.37 11.41 -15.71
N ILE A 134 -8.97 11.96 -14.66
CA ILE A 134 -8.35 12.05 -13.32
C ILE A 134 -8.24 10.65 -12.70
N LEU A 135 -9.28 9.82 -12.84
CA LEU A 135 -9.33 8.49 -12.25
C LEU A 135 -8.45 7.47 -12.96
N SER A 136 -8.17 7.66 -14.25
CA SER A 136 -7.32 6.78 -15.05
C SER A 136 -5.93 6.51 -14.45
N PHE A 137 -5.44 7.41 -13.60
CA PHE A 137 -4.16 7.25 -12.91
C PHE A 137 -4.17 6.16 -11.83
N TRP A 138 -5.33 5.87 -11.24
CA TRP A 138 -5.51 4.84 -10.22
C TRP A 138 -6.21 3.58 -10.76
N GLN A 139 -6.88 3.68 -11.91
CA GLN A 139 -7.56 2.57 -12.57
C GLN A 139 -6.59 1.54 -13.14
N ASP A 140 -7.09 0.32 -13.28
CA ASP A 140 -6.38 -0.73 -14.02
C ASP A 140 -6.53 -0.50 -15.52
N ARG A 141 -5.47 -0.79 -16.30
CA ARG A 141 -5.51 -0.60 -17.77
C ARG A 141 -6.51 -1.53 -18.42
N ASP A 142 -6.70 -2.70 -17.84
CA ASP A 142 -7.58 -3.73 -18.37
C ASP A 142 -9.05 -3.50 -17.96
N LYS A 143 -9.32 -2.51 -17.10
CA LYS A 143 -10.66 -2.17 -16.57
C LYS A 143 -10.83 -0.65 -16.40
N PRO A 144 -10.90 0.12 -17.51
CA PRO A 144 -11.03 1.58 -17.46
C PRO A 144 -12.36 2.06 -16.85
N GLU A 145 -13.38 1.21 -16.81
CA GLU A 145 -14.66 1.42 -16.12
C GLU A 145 -14.60 1.21 -14.60
N ASP A 146 -13.44 0.83 -14.04
CA ASP A 146 -13.32 0.55 -12.62
C ASP A 146 -13.38 1.83 -11.78
N TRP A 147 -14.54 2.13 -11.23
CA TRP A 147 -14.75 3.28 -10.35
C TRP A 147 -14.14 3.09 -8.94
N LYS A 148 -13.58 1.90 -8.63
CA LYS A 148 -13.11 1.48 -7.30
C LYS A 148 -11.77 2.09 -6.86
N VAL A 149 -11.62 3.41 -7.03
CA VAL A 149 -10.35 4.10 -6.87
C VAL A 149 -9.92 4.36 -5.42
N PHE A 150 -10.82 4.42 -4.45
CA PHE A 150 -10.45 4.69 -3.05
C PHE A 150 -9.70 3.53 -2.42
N MET A 151 -10.05 2.29 -2.75
CA MET A 151 -9.25 1.11 -2.35
C MET A 151 -7.82 1.21 -2.87
N ARG A 152 -7.64 1.63 -4.13
CA ARG A 152 -6.31 1.83 -4.70
C ARG A 152 -5.57 2.98 -4.01
N GLN A 153 -6.24 4.09 -3.75
CA GLN A 153 -5.66 5.24 -3.05
C GLN A 153 -5.25 4.89 -1.63
N LEU A 154 -6.07 4.13 -0.89
CA LEU A 154 -5.72 3.63 0.43
C LEU A 154 -4.49 2.72 0.37
N SER A 155 -4.46 1.77 -0.56
CA SER A 155 -3.29 0.90 -0.75
C SER A 155 -2.01 1.70 -1.06
N ARG A 156 -2.05 2.69 -1.94
CA ARG A 156 -0.90 3.56 -2.22
C ARG A 156 -0.47 4.37 -1.00
N TRP A 157 -1.42 4.88 -0.22
CA TRP A 157 -1.14 5.58 1.03
C TRP A 157 -0.46 4.67 2.05
N GLU A 158 -0.95 3.44 2.23
CA GLU A 158 -0.34 2.46 3.13
C GLU A 158 1.07 2.07 2.69
N ASP A 159 1.28 1.85 1.39
CA ASP A 159 2.61 1.59 0.82
C ASP A 159 3.56 2.76 1.05
N PHE A 160 3.08 3.99 0.84
CA PHE A 160 3.83 5.19 1.17
C PHE A 160 4.21 5.22 2.65
N ARG A 161 3.27 5.00 3.58
CA ARG A 161 3.55 5.02 5.03
C ARG A 161 4.56 3.96 5.43
N ARG A 162 4.53 2.78 4.78
CA ARG A 162 5.56 1.75 4.99
C ARG A 162 6.92 2.19 4.47
N LEU A 163 6.99 2.71 3.25
CA LEU A 163 8.23 3.25 2.69
C LEU A 163 8.79 4.40 3.55
N GLN A 164 7.92 5.27 4.05
CA GLN A 164 8.25 6.39 4.91
C GLN A 164 8.94 5.94 6.20
N LYS A 165 8.36 4.94 6.89
CA LYS A 165 8.94 4.31 8.09
C LYS A 165 10.24 3.58 7.75
N PHE A 166 10.27 2.85 6.63
CA PHE A 166 11.46 2.11 6.18
C PHE A 166 12.63 3.07 5.93
N ALA A 167 12.39 4.18 5.22
CA ALA A 167 13.41 5.20 4.96
C ALA A 167 14.03 5.78 6.23
N ARG A 168 13.27 5.81 7.34
CA ARG A 168 13.68 6.34 8.65
C ARG A 168 14.19 5.28 9.61
N GLY A 169 14.49 4.07 9.14
CA GLY A 169 14.99 3.01 10.00
C GLY A 169 13.90 2.24 10.74
N GLN A 170 12.70 2.79 10.90
CA GLN A 170 11.69 2.34 11.87
C GLN A 170 11.11 0.95 11.60
N ILE A 171 11.15 0.46 10.35
CA ILE A 171 10.70 -0.89 10.00
C ILE A 171 11.64 -1.58 9.02
N ILE A 172 11.67 -2.91 9.08
CA ILE A 172 12.28 -3.77 8.06
C ILE A 172 11.18 -4.66 7.50
N VAL A 173 10.87 -4.50 6.21
CA VAL A 173 9.89 -5.32 5.50
C VAL A 173 10.61 -6.13 4.45
N LEU A 174 10.54 -7.46 4.54
CA LEU A 174 11.12 -8.34 3.53
C LEU A 174 10.35 -8.16 2.21
N GLY A 175 11.08 -7.97 1.11
CA GLY A 175 10.51 -7.68 -0.20
C GLY A 175 10.40 -6.18 -0.55
N GLN A 176 10.34 -5.28 0.45
CA GLN A 176 10.38 -3.83 0.18
C GLN A 176 11.76 -3.34 -0.23
N TYR A 177 12.82 -4.13 -0.10
CA TYR A 177 14.15 -3.80 -0.63
C TYR A 177 14.13 -3.51 -2.13
N LYS A 178 13.38 -4.30 -2.92
CA LYS A 178 13.22 -4.06 -4.37
C LYS A 178 12.47 -2.75 -4.64
N THR A 179 11.41 -2.49 -3.87
CA THR A 179 10.66 -1.24 -3.92
C THR A 179 11.54 -0.05 -3.53
N TRP A 180 12.37 -0.20 -2.52
CA TRP A 180 13.33 0.80 -2.05
C TRP A 180 14.36 1.12 -3.11
N GLU A 181 15.06 0.12 -3.66
CA GLU A 181 16.06 0.31 -4.72
C GLU A 181 15.43 0.98 -5.96
N SER A 182 14.25 0.52 -6.36
CA SER A 182 13.48 1.14 -7.44
C SER A 182 13.07 2.58 -7.12
N PHE A 183 12.76 2.88 -5.85
CA PHE A 183 12.39 4.20 -5.39
C PHE A 183 13.57 5.16 -5.34
N VAL A 184 14.71 4.78 -4.75
CA VAL A 184 15.87 5.66 -4.65
C VAL A 184 16.64 5.74 -5.97
N GLY A 185 16.47 4.76 -6.85
CA GLY A 185 17.08 4.73 -8.17
C GLY A 185 18.61 4.76 -8.07
N ARG A 186 19.25 5.79 -8.63
CA ARG A 186 20.71 5.92 -8.64
C ARG A 186 21.29 6.65 -7.41
N GLN A 187 20.46 7.05 -6.45
CA GLN A 187 20.95 7.75 -5.26
C GLN A 187 21.80 6.80 -4.41
N GLN A 188 23.01 7.22 -4.07
CA GLN A 188 23.96 6.44 -3.26
C GLN A 188 24.27 7.17 -1.96
N HIS A 189 24.79 6.45 -0.97
CA HIS A 189 25.36 7.05 0.22
C HIS A 189 26.43 8.07 -0.18
N THR A 190 26.39 9.26 0.42
CA THR A 190 27.53 10.18 0.38
C THR A 190 28.35 10.04 1.66
N THR A 191 29.65 10.35 1.55
CA THR A 191 30.60 10.22 2.65
C THR A 191 30.11 10.98 3.89
N GLY A 192 29.98 10.26 5.02
CA GLY A 192 29.52 10.82 6.29
C GLY A 192 28.01 10.75 6.53
N GLU A 193 27.22 10.25 5.59
CA GLU A 193 25.78 9.98 5.81
C GLU A 193 25.56 8.59 6.39
N GLN A 194 24.75 8.52 7.44
CA GLN A 194 24.36 7.27 8.10
C GLN A 194 22.87 6.98 7.84
N GLY A 195 22.52 5.71 7.67
CA GLY A 195 21.14 5.28 7.47
C GLY A 195 20.56 5.56 6.08
N ARG A 196 19.25 5.29 5.94
CA ARG A 196 18.49 5.37 4.69
C ARG A 196 17.91 6.76 4.42
N PHE A 197 17.68 7.55 5.47
CA PHE A 197 16.92 8.79 5.38
C PHE A 197 17.53 9.84 4.45
N PRO A 198 18.87 10.11 4.46
CA PRO A 198 19.46 11.09 3.54
C PRO A 198 19.31 10.74 2.05
N ILE A 199 19.40 9.45 1.71
CA ILE A 199 19.19 8.95 0.35
C ILE A 199 17.74 9.18 -0.07
N TYR A 200 16.81 8.84 0.82
CA TYR A 200 15.38 9.03 0.60
C TYR A 200 15.03 10.51 0.35
N VAL A 201 15.55 11.43 1.18
CA VAL A 201 15.32 12.87 1.06
C VAL A 201 15.77 13.38 -0.32
N ARG A 202 16.94 12.94 -0.80
CA ARG A 202 17.43 13.32 -2.13
C ARG A 202 16.55 12.76 -3.24
N ALA A 203 16.15 11.50 -3.17
CA ALA A 203 15.26 10.89 -4.15
C ALA A 203 13.93 11.65 -4.28
N VAL A 204 13.32 12.01 -3.15
CA VAL A 204 12.07 12.79 -3.11
C VAL A 204 12.28 14.19 -3.69
N LYS A 205 13.34 14.91 -3.28
CA LYS A 205 13.63 16.27 -3.76
C LYS A 205 13.92 16.31 -5.26
N ASP A 206 14.77 15.41 -5.75
CA ASP A 206 15.12 15.35 -7.17
C ASP A 206 13.90 15.04 -8.03
N ARG A 207 13.02 14.16 -7.55
CA ARG A 207 11.79 13.81 -8.27
C ARG A 207 10.79 14.96 -8.29
N LEU A 208 10.56 15.60 -7.15
CA LEU A 208 9.70 16.78 -7.08
C LEU A 208 10.22 17.90 -7.99
N LYS A 209 11.54 18.13 -8.00
CA LYS A 209 12.18 19.09 -8.90
C LYS A 209 12.01 18.72 -10.38
N LYS A 210 12.17 17.44 -10.73
CA LYS A 210 11.96 16.92 -12.11
C LYS A 210 10.55 17.21 -12.61
N HIS A 211 9.54 17.13 -11.73
CA HIS A 211 8.14 17.41 -12.03
C HIS A 211 7.73 18.88 -11.78
N GLY A 212 8.70 19.79 -11.64
CA GLY A 212 8.46 21.24 -11.59
C GLY A 212 7.98 21.78 -10.24
N PHE A 213 8.05 21.01 -9.16
CA PHE A 213 7.69 21.48 -7.82
C PHE A 213 8.77 22.44 -7.29
N THR A 214 8.39 23.68 -6.97
CA THR A 214 9.33 24.77 -6.61
C THR A 214 9.28 25.17 -5.14
N ARG A 215 8.26 24.75 -4.39
CA ARG A 215 8.10 25.12 -2.99
C ARG A 215 9.20 24.49 -2.13
N THR A 216 9.76 25.25 -1.21
CA THR A 216 10.75 24.76 -0.25
C THR A 216 10.09 23.94 0.86
N PHE A 217 10.72 22.83 1.23
CA PHE A 217 10.29 21.96 2.32
C PHE A 217 11.50 21.22 2.91
N GLN A 218 11.35 20.72 4.13
CA GLN A 218 12.33 19.88 4.81
C GLN A 218 11.60 18.69 5.42
N LEU A 219 12.03 17.47 5.08
CA LEU A 219 11.49 16.27 5.68
C LEU A 219 12.10 16.11 7.08
N ASP A 220 11.27 15.71 8.04
CA ASP A 220 11.74 15.35 9.39
C ASP A 220 11.96 13.83 9.45
N GLU A 221 13.06 13.44 10.09
CA GLU A 221 13.42 12.04 10.28
C GLU A 221 12.44 11.34 11.23
N ASP A 222 11.80 12.09 12.13
CA ASP A 222 10.68 11.60 12.92
C ASP A 222 9.35 11.98 12.25
N PRO A 223 8.55 11.01 11.75
CA PRO A 223 7.27 11.28 11.12
C PRO A 223 6.27 11.97 12.06
N ALA A 224 6.41 11.81 13.37
CA ALA A 224 5.52 12.44 14.35
C ALA A 224 5.75 13.96 14.47
N ARG A 225 6.96 14.41 14.12
CA ARG A 225 7.34 15.84 14.12
C ARG A 225 7.05 16.54 12.79
N GLN A 226 6.84 15.76 11.73
CA GLN A 226 6.57 16.30 10.41
C GLN A 226 5.13 16.82 10.31
N ASP A 227 4.96 18.05 9.83
CA ASP A 227 3.63 18.62 9.65
C ASP A 227 2.86 17.95 8.49
N LYS A 228 1.54 18.17 8.46
CA LYS A 228 0.65 17.58 7.46
C LYS A 228 1.04 17.99 6.04
N LEU A 229 1.34 19.26 5.80
CA LEU A 229 1.66 19.75 4.46
C LEU A 229 2.97 19.15 3.96
N THR A 230 4.00 19.07 4.80
CA THR A 230 5.26 18.43 4.43
C THR A 230 5.06 16.93 4.15
N THR A 231 4.20 16.26 4.91
CA THR A 231 3.83 14.86 4.64
C THR A 231 3.14 14.70 3.29
N TRP A 232 2.29 15.66 2.90
CA TRP A 232 1.67 15.68 1.57
C TRP A 232 2.67 15.91 0.44
N ILE A 233 3.66 16.78 0.65
CA ILE A 233 4.73 17.01 -0.32
C ILE A 233 5.58 15.74 -0.48
N GLU A 234 5.87 15.04 0.62
CA GLU A 234 6.56 13.75 0.59
C GLU A 234 5.76 12.68 -0.18
N TYR A 235 4.46 12.59 0.07
CA TYR A 235 3.57 11.69 -0.66
C TYR A 235 3.45 12.05 -2.14
N LEU A 236 3.43 13.33 -2.51
CA LEU A 236 3.47 13.75 -3.91
C LEU A 236 4.75 13.26 -4.60
N GLY A 237 5.89 13.30 -3.90
CA GLY A 237 7.14 12.71 -4.37
C GLY A 237 7.06 11.19 -4.53
N TYR A 238 6.21 10.51 -3.77
CA TYR A 238 5.92 9.09 -3.93
C TYR A 238 4.98 8.81 -5.12
N GLU A 239 3.92 9.59 -5.30
CA GLU A 239 3.01 9.44 -6.45
C GLU A 239 3.72 9.73 -7.78
N TYR A 240 4.64 10.70 -7.82
CA TYR A 240 5.45 10.93 -9.02
C TYR A 240 6.40 9.77 -9.35
N TRP A 241 6.80 8.97 -8.35
CA TRP A 241 7.58 7.76 -8.63
C TRP A 241 6.73 6.72 -9.33
N TRP A 242 5.51 6.49 -8.85
CA TRP A 242 4.53 5.67 -9.56
C TRP A 242 4.30 6.20 -10.97
N TYR A 243 4.04 7.51 -11.10
CA TYR A 243 3.84 8.14 -12.40
C TYR A 243 5.01 7.92 -13.35
N ASP A 244 6.25 8.06 -12.90
CA ASP A 244 7.44 7.82 -13.71
C ASP A 244 7.48 6.36 -14.22
N GLN A 245 7.15 5.38 -13.38
CA GLN A 245 7.08 3.97 -13.78
C GLN A 245 5.93 3.71 -14.78
N TYR A 246 4.76 4.31 -14.55
CA TYR A 246 3.61 4.22 -15.47
C TYR A 246 3.88 4.92 -16.81
N ALA A 247 4.56 6.06 -16.82
CA ALA A 247 4.91 6.79 -18.02
C ALA A 247 5.98 6.08 -18.85
N LEU A 248 6.96 5.43 -18.19
CA LEU A 248 7.99 4.63 -18.87
C LEU A 248 7.41 3.38 -19.52
N SER A 249 6.36 2.77 -18.96
CA SER A 249 5.64 1.64 -19.57
C SER A 249 4.67 2.03 -20.69
N LYS A 250 4.66 3.30 -21.13
CA LYS A 250 3.90 3.79 -22.30
C LYS A 250 4.79 4.12 -23.51
N ARG A 251 6.11 3.91 -23.41
CA ARG A 251 7.06 4.06 -24.53
C ARG A 251 7.44 2.70 -25.09
#